data_AF-A0A5C7MU23-F1
#
_entry.id   AF-A0A5C7MU23-F1
#
_cell.length_a   1.000
_cell.length_b   1.000
_cell.length_c   1.000
_cell.angle_alpha   90.00
_cell.angle_beta   90.00
_cell.angle_gamma   90.00
#
_symmetry.space_group_name_H-M   'P 1'
#
loop_
_entity.id
_entity.type
_entity.pdbx_description
1 polymer ?
#
loop_
_entity_poly.entity_id
_entity_poly.type
_entity_poly.pdbx_seq_one_letter_code
_entity_poly.pdbx_strand_id
1 'polypeptide(L)'
;MTDLLKIEWIKLRKYIVFKLMAIFFAVGVVALNYIVYTVNKNIVNNVPGAGLVSFSPYDFKNTWQSTSYATGFILILPSLLLMLLFTNE
;
A
#
# COMPACT_ATOMS: atom_id res chain seq x y z
N MET A 1 0.60 31.25 -4.96
CA MET A 1 0.31 29.84 -4.56
C MET A 1 1.36 28.87 -5.09
N THR A 2 1.78 28.98 -6.35
CA THR A 2 2.85 28.15 -6.94
C THR A 2 4.19 28.25 -6.21
N ASP A 3 4.54 29.43 -5.70
CA ASP A 3 5.82 29.64 -5.00
C ASP A 3 5.87 28.89 -3.66
N LEU A 4 4.76 28.82 -2.92
CA LEU A 4 4.66 28.08 -1.66
C LEU A 4 4.83 26.57 -1.90
N LEU A 5 4.14 26.02 -2.91
CA LEU A 5 4.29 24.62 -3.31
C LEU A 5 5.74 24.29 -3.73
N LYS A 6 6.40 25.23 -4.43
CA LYS A 6 7.79 25.08 -4.85
C LYS A 6 8.74 25.05 -3.64
N ILE A 7 8.50 25.90 -2.63
CA ILE A 7 9.30 25.92 -1.39
C ILE A 7 9.12 24.60 -0.63
N GLU A 8 7.88 24.13 -0.44
CA GLU A 8 7.60 22.86 0.24
C GLU A 8 8.22 21.66 -0.49
N TRP A 9 8.16 21.65 -1.83
CA TRP A 9 8.82 20.63 -2.62
C TRP A 9 10.34 20.60 -2.43
N ILE A 10 10.99 21.76 -2.33
CA ILE A 10 12.44 21.85 -2.10
C ILE A 10 12.83 21.28 -0.73
N LYS A 11 11.99 21.49 0.30
CA LYS A 11 12.19 20.89 1.63
C LYS A 11 12.10 19.36 1.56
N LEU A 12 11.00 18.83 1.02
CA LEU A 12 10.75 17.39 0.94
C LEU A 12 11.76 16.65 0.06
N ARG A 13 12.20 17.27 -1.04
CA ARG A 13 13.18 16.69 -1.96
C ARG A 13 14.51 16.36 -1.27
N LYS A 14 14.92 17.17 -0.29
CA LYS A 14 16.16 16.95 0.47
C LYS A 14 15.98 15.95 1.61
N TYR A 15 14.75 15.73 2.08
CA TYR A 15 14.48 14.88 3.22
C TYR A 15 14.48 13.39 2.86
N ILE A 16 15.54 12.69 3.25
CA ILE A 16 15.79 11.29 2.86
C ILE A 16 14.76 10.34 3.47
N VAL A 17 14.38 10.58 4.74
CA VAL A 17 13.40 9.74 5.46
C VAL A 17 12.07 9.71 4.74
N PHE A 18 11.54 10.87 4.34
CA PHE A 18 10.29 10.95 3.58
C PHE A 18 10.36 10.19 2.26
N LYS A 19 11.46 10.33 1.49
CA LYS A 19 11.63 9.59 0.23
C LYS A 19 11.66 8.08 0.43
N LEU A 20 12.43 7.60 1.40
CA LEU A 20 12.51 6.18 1.72
C LEU A 20 11.15 5.63 2.13
N MET A 21 10.43 6.36 2.97
CA MET A 21 9.14 5.93 3.50
C MET A 21 8.04 5.93 2.42
N ALA A 22 8.10 6.89 1.48
CA ALA A 22 7.23 6.93 0.30
C ALA A 22 7.49 5.76 -0.66
N ILE A 23 8.76 5.46 -0.95
CA ILE A 23 9.14 4.31 -1.78
C ILE A 23 8.73 3.01 -1.10
N PHE A 24 9.00 2.89 0.21
CA PHE A 24 8.67 1.71 0.98
C PHE A 24 7.16 1.47 1.04
N PHE A 25 6.35 2.53 1.17
CA PHE A 25 4.91 2.43 1.06
C PHE A 25 4.47 1.95 -0.34
N ALA A 26 4.95 2.59 -1.41
CA ALA A 26 4.60 2.22 -2.78
C ALA A 26 4.96 0.75 -3.10
N VAL A 27 6.17 0.32 -2.74
CA VAL A 27 6.62 -1.07 -2.90
C VAL A 27 5.81 -2.00 -2.00
N GLY A 28 5.54 -1.61 -0.76
CA GLY A 28 4.76 -2.38 0.21
C GLY A 28 3.34 -2.67 -0.28
N VAL A 29 2.66 -1.69 -0.90
CA VAL A 29 1.33 -1.88 -1.50
C VAL A 29 1.36 -2.99 -2.55
N VAL A 30 2.33 -2.94 -3.46
CA VAL A 30 2.46 -3.93 -4.54
C VAL A 30 2.83 -5.30 -3.97
N ALA A 31 3.81 -5.35 -3.07
CA ALA A 31 4.31 -6.59 -2.48
C ALA A 31 3.22 -7.32 -1.68
N LEU A 32 2.47 -6.62 -0.83
CA LEU A 32 1.40 -7.22 -0.03
C LEU A 32 0.29 -7.80 -0.91
N ASN A 33 -0.11 -7.06 -1.95
CA ASN A 33 -1.12 -7.56 -2.88
C ASN A 33 -0.62 -8.76 -3.67
N TYR A 34 0.65 -8.76 -4.07
CA TYR A 34 1.26 -9.90 -4.75
C TYR A 34 1.34 -11.14 -3.84
N ILE A 35 1.65 -10.97 -2.55
CA ILE A 35 1.65 -12.07 -1.57
C ILE A 35 0.24 -12.65 -1.43
N VAL A 36 -0.78 -11.82 -1.25
CA VAL A 36 -2.18 -12.28 -1.14
C VAL A 36 -2.62 -13.02 -2.40
N TYR A 37 -2.26 -12.52 -3.58
CA TYR A 37 -2.52 -13.19 -4.85
C TYR A 37 -1.85 -14.58 -4.91
N THR A 38 -0.58 -14.65 -4.54
CA THR A 38 0.21 -15.89 -4.58
C THR A 38 -0.30 -16.92 -3.58
N VAL A 39 -0.62 -16.49 -2.36
CA VAL A 39 -1.20 -17.33 -1.31
C VAL A 39 -2.56 -17.88 -1.74
N ASN A 40 -3.44 -17.03 -2.27
CA ASN A 40 -4.73 -17.49 -2.77
C ASN A 40 -4.58 -18.48 -3.93
N LYS A 41 -3.71 -18.17 -4.91
CA LYS A 41 -3.50 -19.03 -6.07
C LYS A 41 -2.92 -20.40 -5.72
N ASN A 42 -1.93 -20.45 -4.83
CA ASN A 42 -1.15 -21.66 -4.57
C ASN A 42 -1.63 -22.47 -3.37
N ILE A 43 -2.24 -21.84 -2.37
CA ILE A 43 -2.65 -22.52 -1.14
C ILE A 43 -4.14 -22.81 -1.17
N VAL A 44 -4.97 -21.80 -1.42
CA VAL A 44 -6.43 -21.96 -1.37
C VAL A 44 -6.93 -22.91 -2.47
N ASN A 45 -6.39 -22.84 -3.67
CA ASN A 45 -6.81 -23.75 -4.76
C ASN A 45 -6.36 -25.21 -4.58
N ASN A 46 -5.41 -25.50 -3.70
CA ASN A 46 -4.85 -26.85 -3.50
C ASN A 46 -5.36 -27.54 -2.22
N VAL A 47 -6.19 -26.88 -1.41
CA VAL A 47 -6.76 -27.47 -0.19
C VAL A 47 -8.04 -28.27 -0.54
N PRO A 48 -8.14 -29.55 -0.15
CA PRO A 48 -9.36 -30.34 -0.35
C PRO A 48 -10.55 -29.69 0.38
N GLY A 49 -11.60 -29.30 -0.35
CA GLY A 49 -12.78 -28.62 0.20
C GLY A 49 -12.82 -27.10 0.03
N ALA A 50 -11.70 -26.47 -0.35
CA ALA A 50 -11.66 -25.03 -0.63
C ALA A 50 -12.44 -24.63 -1.91
N GLY A 51 -12.73 -25.58 -2.80
CA GLY A 51 -13.60 -25.38 -3.96
C GLY A 51 -15.07 -25.03 -3.62
N LEU A 52 -15.51 -25.24 -2.37
CA LEU A 52 -16.83 -24.81 -1.90
C LEU A 52 -16.90 -23.30 -1.60
N VAL A 53 -15.74 -22.65 -1.44
CA VAL A 53 -15.62 -21.20 -1.25
C VAL A 53 -14.68 -20.71 -2.34
N SER A 54 -15.20 -20.60 -3.57
CA SER A 54 -14.51 -19.94 -4.68
C SER A 54 -14.36 -18.44 -4.37
N PHE A 55 -13.44 -18.11 -3.46
CA PHE A 55 -13.11 -16.76 -3.09
C PHE A 55 -11.90 -16.33 -3.91
N SER A 56 -12.18 -15.58 -4.98
CA SER A 56 -11.16 -14.86 -5.74
C SER A 56 -11.04 -13.43 -5.19
N PRO A 57 -9.96 -13.11 -4.46
CA PRO A 57 -9.77 -11.79 -3.85
C PRO A 57 -9.60 -10.68 -4.89
N TYR A 58 -9.21 -11.02 -6.12
CA TYR A 58 -8.91 -10.07 -7.20
C TYR A 58 -9.91 -10.13 -8.37
N ASP A 59 -11.12 -10.61 -8.12
CA ASP A 59 -12.24 -10.41 -9.04
C ASP A 59 -12.72 -8.96 -9.01
N PHE A 60 -13.29 -8.47 -10.11
CA PHE A 60 -13.74 -7.09 -10.27
C PHE A 60 -14.54 -6.53 -9.07
N LYS A 61 -15.40 -7.36 -8.45
CA LYS A 61 -16.20 -6.99 -7.28
C LYS A 61 -15.37 -6.83 -6.00
N ASN A 62 -14.36 -7.67 -5.80
CA ASN A 62 -13.63 -7.78 -4.54
C ASN A 62 -12.24 -7.11 -4.58
N THR A 63 -11.70 -6.80 -5.76
CA THR A 63 -10.34 -6.26 -5.94
C THR A 63 -10.05 -5.06 -5.06
N TRP A 64 -10.97 -4.08 -5.01
CA TRP A 64 -10.78 -2.89 -4.18
C TRP A 64 -10.81 -3.22 -2.69
N GLN A 65 -11.76 -4.05 -2.26
CA GLN A 65 -11.86 -4.48 -0.87
C GLN A 65 -10.62 -5.26 -0.43
N SER A 66 -10.17 -6.22 -1.23
CA SER A 66 -8.97 -7.02 -0.94
C SER A 66 -7.71 -6.18 -0.95
N THR A 67 -7.58 -5.25 -1.90
CA THR A 67 -6.45 -4.32 -1.97
C THR A 67 -6.42 -3.41 -0.75
N SER A 68 -7.55 -2.80 -0.39
CA SER A 68 -7.66 -1.96 0.80
C SER A 68 -7.41 -2.73 2.08
N TYR A 69 -7.88 -3.98 2.19
CA TYR A 69 -7.63 -4.84 3.33
C TYR A 69 -6.15 -5.21 3.46
N ALA A 70 -5.52 -5.65 2.37
CA ALA A 70 -4.10 -6.02 2.35
C ALA A 70 -3.18 -4.83 2.60
N THR A 71 -3.46 -3.68 1.99
CA THR A 71 -2.72 -2.43 2.23
C THR A 71 -3.03 -1.83 3.61
N GLY A 72 -4.14 -2.21 4.24
CA GLY A 72 -4.53 -1.80 5.59
C GLY A 72 -3.43 -1.99 6.63
N PHE A 73 -2.68 -3.09 6.53
CA PHE A 73 -1.57 -3.42 7.43
C PHE A 73 -0.41 -2.42 7.41
N ILE A 74 -0.28 -1.63 6.34
CA ILE A 74 0.79 -0.64 6.17
C ILE A 74 0.28 0.80 6.11
N LEU A 75 -1.00 1.05 6.47
CA LEU A 75 -1.58 2.39 6.53
C LEU A 75 -0.88 3.33 7.52
N ILE A 76 -0.09 2.79 8.45
CA ILE A 76 0.74 3.61 9.32
C ILE A 76 1.80 4.41 8.53
N LEU A 77 2.31 3.88 7.41
CA LEU A 77 3.31 4.56 6.58
C LEU A 77 2.79 5.87 5.95
N PRO A 78 1.63 5.91 5.28
CA PRO A 78 1.08 7.15 4.77
C PRO A 78 0.68 8.12 5.90
N SER A 79 0.26 7.61 7.06
CA SER A 79 0.00 8.48 8.22
C SER A 79 1.28 9.17 8.72
N LEU A 80 2.41 8.45 8.73
CA LEU A 80 3.73 9.01 9.05
C LEU A 80 4.21 9.99 7.98
N LEU A 81 3.97 9.72 6.69
CA LEU A 81 4.25 10.67 5.62
C LEU A 81 3.46 11.98 5.79
N LEU A 82 2.17 11.89 6.16
CA LEU A 82 1.35 13.06 6.46
C LEU A 82 1.86 13.82 7.68
N MET A 83 2.21 13.12 8.77
CA MET A 83 2.83 13.78 9.92
C MET A 83 4.13 14.47 9.55
N LEU A 84 5.00 13.84 8.76
CA LEU A 84 6.23 14.46 8.28
C LEU A 84 5.96 15.66 7.37
N LEU A 85 4.85 15.69 6.62
CA LEU A 85 4.46 16.84 5.81
C LEU A 85 4.04 18.03 6.68
N PHE A 86 3.25 17.79 7.73
CA PHE A 86 2.73 18.86 8.59
C PHE A 86 3.71 19.30 9.68
N THR A 87 4.54 18.39 10.18
CA THR A 87 5.49 18.68 11.27
C THR A 87 6.83 19.21 10.77
N ASN A 88 7.15 19.09 9.47
CA ASN A 88 8.40 19.61 8.90
C ASN A 88 8.37 21.13 8.62
N GLU A 89 7.72 21.86 9.52
CA GLU A 89 7.92 23.31 9.69
C GLU A 89 9.29 23.60 10.29
#